data_AF-A0A6S6T385-F1
#
_entry.id   AF-A0A6S6T385-F1
#
_cell.length_a   1.000
_cell.length_b   1.000
_cell.length_c   1.000
_cell.angle_alpha   90.00
_cell.angle_beta   90.00
_cell.angle_gamma   90.00
#
_symmetry.space_group_name_H-M   'P 1'
#
loop_
_entity.id
_entity.type
_entity.pdbx_description
1 polymer ?
#
loop_
_entity_poly.entity_id
_entity_poly.type
_entity_poly.pdbx_seq_one_letter_code
_entity_poly.pdbx_strand_id
1 'polypeptide(L)' 'MKELPEEEQKKILESSPKGTWVIMFIYGVLFTLGFLYFWFELFVARGPVK' A
#
# COMPACT_ATOMS: atom_id res chain seq x y z
N MET A 1 -13.69 22.81 16.90
CA MET A 1 -12.61 22.59 15.90
C MET A 1 -12.04 23.95 15.56
N LYS A 2 -10.72 24.12 15.53
CA LYS A 2 -10.10 25.40 15.15
C LYS A 2 -10.27 25.52 13.64
N GLU A 3 -11.08 26.46 13.18
CA GLU A 3 -11.25 26.70 11.74
C GLU A 3 -9.93 27.26 11.21
N LEU A 4 -9.28 26.48 10.34
CA LEU A 4 -8.06 26.89 9.67
C LEU A 4 -8.41 27.95 8.62
N PRO A 5 -7.56 28.96 8.38
CA PRO A 5 -7.75 29.93 7.31
C PRO A 5 -7.93 29.23 5.96
N GLU A 6 -8.77 29.79 5.07
CA GLU A 6 -9.07 29.23 3.74
C GLU A 6 -7.81 28.88 2.92
N GLU A 7 -6.75 29.67 3.07
CA GLU A 7 -5.47 29.43 2.38
C GLU A 7 -4.73 28.18 2.89
N GLU A 8 -4.78 27.91 4.19
CA GLU A 8 -4.16 26.70 4.76
C GLU A 8 -4.94 25.45 4.35
N GLN A 9 -6.27 25.55 4.23
CA GLN A 9 -7.09 24.44 3.76
C GLN A 9 -6.78 24.09 2.31
N LYS A 10 -6.67 25.08 1.42
CA LYS A 10 -6.27 24.87 0.02
C LYS A 10 -4.87 24.25 -0.09
N LYS A 11 -3.92 24.73 0.71
CA LYS A 11 -2.56 24.20 0.73
C LYS A 11 -2.51 22.73 1.16
N ILE A 12 -3.34 22.32 2.12
CA ILE A 12 -3.46 20.91 2.52
C ILE A 12 -4.12 20.09 1.40
N LEU A 13 -5.19 20.60 0.79
CA LEU A 13 -5.91 19.93 -0.29
C LEU A 13 -5.05 19.68 -1.54
N GLU A 14 -4.21 20.66 -1.89
CA GLU A 14 -3.29 20.59 -3.03
C GLU A 14 -1.99 19.87 -2.71
N SER A 15 -1.71 19.63 -1.42
CA SER A 15 -0.52 18.91 -1.02
C SER A 15 -0.59 17.44 -1.45
N SER A 16 0.45 16.98 -2.15
CA SER A 16 0.54 15.58 -2.54
C SER A 16 0.67 14.69 -1.29
N PRO A 17 -0.15 13.64 -1.12
CA PRO A 17 -0.17 12.80 0.06
C PRO A 17 1.00 11.79 0.04
N LYS A 18 2.24 12.29 0.04
CA LYS A 18 3.47 11.50 -0.09
C LYS A 18 3.54 10.34 0.91
N GLY A 19 3.09 10.55 2.15
CA GLY A 19 3.05 9.51 3.17
C GLY A 19 2.12 8.35 2.80
N THR A 20 0.92 8.65 2.30
CA THR A 20 -0.03 7.64 1.81
C THR A 20 0.56 6.85 0.65
N TRP A 21 1.22 7.53 -0.30
CA TRP A 21 1.88 6.86 -1.42
C TRP A 21 3.00 5.90 -0.96
N VAL A 22 3.81 6.30 0.02
CA VAL A 22 4.85 5.43 0.59
C VAL A 22 4.24 4.20 1.26
N ILE A 23 3.18 4.37 2.05
CA ILE A 23 2.48 3.26 2.70
C ILE A 23 1.88 2.30 1.67
N MET A 24 1.20 2.84 0.66
CA MET A 24 0.62 2.03 -0.43
C MET A 24 1.70 1.25 -1.19
N PHE A 25 2.85 1.87 -1.45
CA PHE A 25 3.97 1.21 -2.11
C PHE A 25 4.53 0.06 -1.27
N ILE A 26 4.79 0.30 0.02
CA ILE A 26 5.27 -0.74 0.94
C ILE A 26 4.28 -1.90 1.01
N TYR A 27 2.98 -1.60 1.14
CA TYR A 27 1.95 -2.61 1.17
C TYR A 27 1.92 -3.44 -0.12
N GLY A 28 1.99 -2.78 -1.28
CA GLY A 28 2.04 -3.45 -2.58
C GLY A 28 3.23 -4.40 -2.68
N VAL A 29 4.43 -3.96 -2.28
CA VAL A 29 5.64 -4.78 -2.29
C VAL A 29 5.49 -6.00 -1.38
N LEU A 30 5.02 -5.80 -0.13
CA LEU A 30 4.81 -6.90 0.81
C LEU A 30 3.77 -7.91 0.32
N PHE A 31 2.67 -7.42 -0.25
CA PHE A 31 1.63 -8.25 -0.82
C PHE A 31 2.17 -9.10 -1.99
N THR A 32 2.91 -8.48 -2.92
CA THR A 32 3.51 -9.20 -4.04
C THR A 32 4.51 -10.25 -3.57
N LEU A 33 5.38 -9.92 -2.62
CA LEU A 33 6.34 -10.89 -2.07
C LEU A 33 5.64 -12.06 -1.37
N GLY A 34 4.62 -11.77 -0.55
CA GLY A 34 3.82 -12.80 0.11
C GLY A 34 3.07 -13.70 -0.87
N PHE A 35 2.50 -13.11 -1.92
CA PHE A 35 1.84 -13.87 -2.99
C PHE A 35 2.82 -14.78 -3.74
N LEU A 36 4.01 -14.27 -4.11
CA LEU A 36 5.03 -15.06 -4.81
C LEU A 36 5.52 -16.23 -3.95
N TYR A 37 5.78 -15.99 -2.66
CA TYR A 37 6.14 -17.04 -1.71
C TYR A 37 5.05 -18.11 -1.63
N PHE A 38 3.79 -17.69 -1.47
CA PHE A 38 2.67 -18.63 -1.40
C PHE A 38 2.51 -19.44 -2.68
N TRP A 39 2.59 -18.78 -3.84
CA TRP A 39 2.42 -19.43 -5.13
C TRP A 39 3.55 -20.43 -5.41
N PHE A 40 4.80 -20.00 -5.32
CA PHE A 40 5.95 -20.84 -5.73
C PHE A 40 6.36 -21.85 -4.65
N GLU A 41 6.44 -21.46 -3.39
CA GLU A 41 6.88 -22.39 -2.33
C GLU A 41 5.78 -23.27 -1.79
N LEU A 42 4.57 -22.75 -1.60
CA LEU A 42 3.51 -23.52 -0.95
C LEU A 42 2.64 -24.26 -1.96
N PHE A 43 2.27 -23.62 -3.07
CA PHE A 43 1.31 -24.17 -4.02
C PHE A 43 1.98 -25.02 -5.11
N VAL A 44 2.96 -24.46 -5.83
CA VAL A 44 3.65 -25.16 -6.91
C VAL A 44 4.51 -26.31 -6.38
N ALA A 45 5.28 -26.09 -5.31
CA ALA A 45 6.19 -27.12 -4.80
C ALA A 45 5.47 -28.34 -4.19
N ARG A 46 4.25 -28.19 -3.67
CA ARG A 46 3.48 -29.31 -3.10
C ARG A 46 2.68 -30.10 -4.16
N GLY A 47 2.55 -29.57 -5.37
CA GLY A 47 1.81 -30.20 -6.47
C GLY A 47 0.29 -30.30 -6.22
N PRO A 48 -0.50 -30.72 -7.23
CA PRO A 48 -1.92 -30.99 -7.02
C PRO A 48 -2.08 -32.06 -5.93
N VAL A 49 -2.93 -31.78 -4.96
CA VAL A 49 -3.32 -32.76 -3.93
C VAL A 49 -3.90 -33.97 -4.66
N LYS A 50 -3.25 -35.13 -4.54
CA LYS A 50 -3.76 -36.41 -5.03
C LYS A 50 -4.98 -36.85 -4.24
#